data_AF-A0A4D5XEM9-F1
#
_entry.id   AF-A0A4D5XEM9-F1
#
_cell.length_a   1.000
_cell.length_b   1.000
_cell.length_c   1.000
_cell.angle_alpha   90.00
_cell.angle_beta   90.00
_cell.angle_gamma   90.00
#
_symmetry.space_group_name_H-M   'P 1'
#
loop_
_entity.id
_entity.type
_entity.pdbx_description
1 polymer ?
#
loop_
_entity_poly.entity_id
_entity_poly.type
_entity_poly.pdbx_seq_one_letter_code
_entity_poly.pdbx_strand_id
1 'polypeptide(L)'
;FPRYHIGESLIPDTYWVLKRLNMLDKVKKSAFTVKESVQFVSARGRLSEPFYFTDHNPHECSSTWQVLRSEFDQLMLENAREHGVDAKEGVRVREVLFDGDRAVGVRVQYEDGSQEDIAAKVVVDASGQSAILGNRFKLLEKDKELKKGAVWTYWKGAYRDPGRDGGATLEVQTGGKKGWFWYIP
;
A
#
# COMPACT_ATOMS: atom_id res chain seq x y z
N PHE A 1 -9.67 -11.15 4.19
CA PHE A 1 -9.33 -9.94 4.96
C PHE A 1 -9.87 -10.09 6.36
N PRO A 2 -9.24 -9.45 7.36
CA PRO A 2 -7.98 -8.73 7.28
C PRO A 2 -6.82 -9.64 6.84
N ARG A 3 -5.78 -9.06 6.21
CA ARG A 3 -4.58 -9.80 5.76
C ARG A 3 -3.35 -8.93 5.96
N TYR A 4 -2.26 -9.54 6.41
CA TYR A 4 -0.97 -8.86 6.51
C TYR A 4 -0.45 -8.35 5.15
N HIS A 5 0.10 -7.14 5.13
CA HIS A 5 0.86 -6.58 4.00
C HIS A 5 1.79 -5.44 4.46
N ILE A 6 2.92 -5.25 3.77
CA ILE A 6 3.86 -4.13 4.02
C ILE A 6 3.53 -2.89 3.17
N GLY A 7 3.98 -1.72 3.59
CA GLY A 7 3.76 -0.45 2.88
C GLY A 7 2.68 0.38 3.54
N GLU A 8 3.04 0.96 4.68
CA GLU A 8 2.12 1.54 5.67
C GLU A 8 2.12 3.06 5.63
N SER A 9 3.17 3.65 5.06
CA SER A 9 3.28 5.10 4.96
C SER A 9 2.69 5.62 3.66
N LEU A 10 1.52 6.26 3.75
CA LEU A 10 0.92 6.93 2.60
C LEU A 10 1.61 8.27 2.31
N ILE A 11 1.30 8.82 1.14
CA ILE A 11 1.83 10.09 0.62
C ILE A 11 0.64 11.03 0.40
N PRO A 12 0.78 12.37 0.59
CA PRO A 12 -0.31 13.33 0.43
C PRO A 12 -1.16 13.17 -0.83
N ASP A 13 -0.55 12.82 -1.97
CA ASP A 13 -1.25 12.71 -3.25
C ASP A 13 -2.33 11.61 -3.28
N THR A 14 -2.28 10.63 -2.36
CA THR A 14 -3.36 9.63 -2.22
C THR A 14 -4.70 10.25 -1.83
N TYR A 15 -4.71 11.47 -1.26
CA TYR A 15 -5.91 12.20 -0.86
C TYR A 15 -6.93 12.28 -2.00
N TRP A 16 -6.51 12.59 -3.23
CA TRP A 16 -7.44 12.79 -4.35
C TRP A 16 -8.09 11.48 -4.80
N VAL A 17 -7.34 10.39 -4.75
CA VAL A 17 -7.87 9.04 -5.03
C VAL A 17 -8.86 8.64 -3.94
N LEU A 18 -8.50 8.84 -2.67
CA LEU A 18 -9.41 8.56 -1.54
C LEU A 18 -10.68 9.42 -1.60
N LYS A 19 -10.57 10.68 -2.04
CA LYS A 19 -11.72 11.57 -2.25
C LYS A 19 -12.64 11.01 -3.32
N ARG A 20 -12.07 10.65 -4.48
CA ARG A 20 -12.82 10.09 -5.61
C ARG A 20 -13.51 8.77 -5.26
N LEU A 21 -12.94 7.99 -4.35
CA LEU A 21 -13.49 6.71 -3.89
C LEU A 21 -14.45 6.85 -2.70
N ASN A 22 -14.81 8.08 -2.27
CA ASN A 22 -15.63 8.33 -1.09
C ASN A 22 -15.06 7.74 0.21
N MET A 23 -13.72 7.67 0.30
CA MET A 23 -13.00 7.06 1.42
C MET A 23 -12.49 8.05 2.46
N LEU A 24 -12.39 9.34 2.13
CA LEU A 24 -11.77 10.34 3.02
C LEU A 24 -12.40 10.36 4.41
N ASP A 25 -13.73 10.39 4.51
CA ASP A 25 -14.40 10.45 5.80
C ASP A 25 -14.18 9.18 6.63
N LYS A 26 -14.09 8.02 5.98
CA LYS A 26 -13.81 6.74 6.63
C LYS A 26 -12.39 6.72 7.19
N VAL A 27 -11.40 7.15 6.41
CA VAL A 27 -9.99 7.22 6.84
C VAL A 27 -9.79 8.28 7.92
N LYS A 28 -10.42 9.46 7.81
CA LYS A 28 -10.38 10.52 8.83
C LYS A 28 -10.95 10.08 10.19
N LYS A 29 -11.95 9.19 10.18
CA LYS A 29 -12.58 8.63 11.40
C LYS A 29 -11.85 7.38 11.94
N SER A 30 -10.87 6.86 11.21
CA SER A 30 -10.10 5.69 11.63
C SER A 30 -9.12 6.02 12.77
N ALA A 31 -8.54 4.99 13.37
CA ALA A 31 -7.47 5.13 14.35
C ALA A 31 -6.08 5.33 13.72
N PHE A 32 -5.99 5.46 12.39
CA PHE A 32 -4.70 5.63 11.71
C PHE A 32 -4.01 6.93 12.13
N THR A 33 -2.70 6.84 12.36
CA THR A 33 -1.88 7.98 12.71
C THR A 33 -1.88 8.99 11.56
N VAL A 34 -2.20 10.26 11.84
CA VAL A 34 -2.05 11.33 10.87
C VAL A 34 -0.55 11.60 10.64
N LYS A 35 -0.14 11.65 9.38
CA LYS A 35 1.20 11.96 8.92
C LYS A 35 1.21 13.35 8.29
N GLU A 36 1.99 14.25 8.89
CA GLU A 36 2.14 15.64 8.43
C GLU A 36 3.52 15.95 7.84
N SER A 37 4.48 15.03 7.99
CA SER A 37 5.86 15.23 7.57
C SER A 37 6.61 13.93 7.26
N VAL A 38 7.80 14.09 6.71
CA VAL A 38 8.88 13.09 6.65
C VAL A 38 10.13 13.73 7.22
N GLN A 39 10.92 12.95 7.96
CA GLN A 39 12.20 13.40 8.49
C GLN A 39 13.30 12.40 8.13
N PHE A 40 14.52 12.92 7.96
CA PHE A 40 15.69 12.13 7.61
C PHE A 40 16.74 12.24 8.70
N VAL A 41 17.26 11.11 9.15
CA VAL A 41 18.41 11.05 10.06
C VAL A 41 19.63 10.62 9.27
N SER A 42 20.63 11.50 9.22
CA SER A 42 21.90 11.21 8.54
C SER A 42 22.67 10.08 9.23
N ALA A 43 23.65 9.49 8.53
CA ALA A 43 24.53 8.47 9.09
C ALA A 43 25.37 8.94 10.31
N ARG A 44 25.36 10.25 10.64
CA ARG A 44 25.99 10.84 11.83
C ARG A 44 24.98 11.14 12.95
N GLY A 45 23.73 10.71 12.82
CA GLY A 45 22.67 10.94 13.80
C GLY A 45 22.05 12.34 13.76
N ARG A 46 22.42 13.20 12.79
CA ARG A 46 21.78 14.52 12.62
C ARG A 46 20.42 14.37 11.95
N LEU A 47 19.37 14.83 12.63
CA LEU A 47 18.01 14.97 12.11
C LEU A 47 17.95 16.14 11.11
N SER A 48 17.18 15.98 10.03
CA SER A 48 16.85 17.07 9.11
C SER A 48 15.88 18.06 9.76
N GLU A 49 15.81 19.27 9.21
CA GLU A 49 14.64 20.11 9.49
C GLU A 49 13.37 19.35 9.05
N PRO A 50 12.28 19.40 9.82
CA PRO A 50 11.05 18.70 9.47
C PRO A 50 10.45 19.32 8.20
N PHE A 51 10.17 18.47 7.22
CA PHE A 51 9.42 18.88 6.02
C PHE A 51 7.93 18.72 6.29
N TYR A 52 7.29 19.75 6.83
CA TYR A 52 5.85 19.75 7.01
C TYR A 52 5.16 20.05 5.69
N PHE A 53 4.25 19.15 5.30
CA PHE A 53 3.53 19.27 4.04
C PHE A 53 2.61 20.50 4.00
N THR A 54 1.95 20.80 5.12
CA THR A 54 0.99 21.91 5.24
C THR A 54 1.64 23.29 5.18
N ASP A 55 2.91 23.40 5.57
CA ASP A 55 3.68 24.65 5.50
C ASP A 55 3.98 25.04 4.03
N HIS A 56 4.00 24.06 3.12
CA HIS A 56 4.22 24.27 1.69
C HIS A 56 2.93 24.38 0.88
N ASN A 57 1.88 23.67 1.31
CA ASN A 57 0.54 23.76 0.72
C ASN A 57 -0.50 23.72 1.86
N PRO A 58 -1.14 24.85 2.22
CA PRO A 58 -2.08 24.93 3.33
C PRO A 58 -3.46 24.41 2.95
N HIS A 59 -3.53 23.19 2.41
CA HIS A 59 -4.74 22.46 2.07
C HIS A 59 -4.76 21.14 2.84
N GLU A 60 -5.96 20.64 3.17
CA GLU A 60 -6.09 19.37 3.92
C GLU A 60 -5.51 18.15 3.19
N CYS A 61 -5.32 18.25 1.87
CA CYS A 61 -4.67 17.21 1.07
C CYS A 61 -3.18 17.03 1.41
N SER A 62 -2.59 18.00 2.11
CA SER A 62 -1.20 17.93 2.55
C SER A 62 -1.02 16.99 3.74
N SER A 63 -2.07 16.62 4.45
CA SER A 63 -2.00 15.58 5.49
C SER A 63 -2.35 14.21 4.89
N THR A 64 -1.69 13.17 5.38
CA THR A 64 -1.97 11.77 4.99
C THR A 64 -1.92 10.87 6.23
N TRP A 65 -1.82 9.55 6.06
CA TRP A 65 -1.90 8.59 7.17
C TRP A 65 -0.78 7.55 7.14
N GLN A 66 -0.35 7.15 8.33
CA GLN A 66 0.31 5.87 8.55
C GLN A 66 -0.78 4.83 8.81
N VAL A 67 -0.88 3.82 7.97
CA VAL A 67 -1.98 2.87 7.98
C VAL A 67 -1.51 1.47 8.33
N LEU A 68 -2.28 0.76 9.15
CA LEU A 68 -2.15 -0.68 9.26
C LEU A 68 -2.80 -1.32 8.03
N ARG A 69 -1.99 -1.87 7.12
CA ARG A 69 -2.47 -2.33 5.81
C ARG A 69 -3.56 -3.38 5.87
N SER A 70 -3.58 -4.24 6.88
CA SER A 70 -4.64 -5.23 7.05
C SER A 70 -6.02 -4.61 7.25
N GLU A 71 -6.09 -3.48 7.96
CA GLU A 71 -7.32 -2.74 8.21
C GLU A 71 -7.65 -1.79 7.06
N PHE A 72 -6.64 -1.09 6.54
CA PHE A 72 -6.84 -0.15 5.43
C PHE A 72 -7.33 -0.85 4.16
N ASP A 73 -6.70 -1.95 3.77
CA ASP A 73 -7.09 -2.69 2.58
C ASP A 73 -8.48 -3.33 2.75
N GLN A 74 -8.82 -3.78 3.97
CA GLN A 74 -10.17 -4.26 4.28
C GLN A 74 -11.19 -3.13 4.12
N LEU A 75 -10.92 -1.94 4.68
CA LEU A 75 -11.79 -0.78 4.55
C LEU A 75 -12.01 -0.39 3.08
N MET A 76 -10.96 -0.46 2.25
CA MET A 76 -11.05 -0.23 0.81
C MET A 76 -11.90 -1.29 0.10
N LEU A 77 -11.76 -2.58 0.48
CA LEU A 77 -12.55 -3.67 -0.10
C LEU A 77 -14.04 -3.58 0.29
N GLU A 78 -14.33 -3.27 1.56
CA GLU A 78 -15.70 -3.04 2.00
C GLU A 78 -16.32 -1.83 1.32
N ASN A 79 -15.55 -0.75 1.15
CA ASN A 79 -16.03 0.39 0.37
C ASN A 79 -16.35 0.01 -1.08
N ALA A 80 -15.57 -0.86 -1.71
CA ALA A 80 -15.89 -1.37 -3.04
C ALA A 80 -17.23 -2.14 -3.05
N ARG A 81 -17.46 -3.00 -2.04
CA ARG A 81 -18.74 -3.73 -1.87
C ARG A 81 -19.93 -2.79 -1.71
N GLU A 82 -19.78 -1.76 -0.87
CA GLU A 82 -20.81 -0.73 -0.67
C GLU A 82 -21.16 0.01 -1.98
N HIS A 83 -20.21 0.10 -2.92
CA HIS A 83 -20.42 0.68 -4.25
C HIS A 83 -20.79 -0.36 -5.32
N GLY A 84 -21.23 -1.55 -4.92
CA GLY A 84 -21.82 -2.57 -5.81
C GLY A 84 -20.82 -3.54 -6.45
N VAL A 85 -19.56 -3.57 -5.98
CA VAL A 85 -18.59 -4.59 -6.45
C VAL A 85 -18.88 -5.94 -5.80
N ASP A 86 -19.05 -6.99 -6.62
CA ASP A 86 -19.06 -8.39 -6.15
C ASP A 86 -17.63 -8.83 -5.79
N ALA A 87 -17.21 -8.49 -4.58
CA ALA A 87 -15.90 -8.85 -4.05
C ALA A 87 -15.93 -10.20 -3.33
N LYS A 88 -15.26 -11.20 -3.91
CA LYS A 88 -15.13 -12.55 -3.37
C LYS A 88 -13.78 -12.75 -2.68
N GLU A 89 -13.80 -13.23 -1.45
CA GLU A 89 -12.61 -13.61 -0.67
C GLU A 89 -12.48 -15.13 -0.60
N GLY A 90 -11.28 -15.64 -0.31
CA GLY A 90 -11.03 -17.09 -0.37
C GLY A 90 -11.01 -17.66 -1.79
N VAL A 91 -11.05 -16.80 -2.82
CA VAL A 91 -11.09 -17.17 -4.24
C VAL A 91 -9.78 -16.79 -4.91
N ARG A 92 -9.00 -17.79 -5.33
CA ARG A 92 -7.69 -17.58 -5.96
C ARG A 92 -7.80 -17.70 -7.47
N VAL A 93 -7.44 -16.64 -8.20
CA VAL A 93 -7.23 -16.72 -9.65
C VAL A 93 -6.02 -17.61 -9.95
N ARG A 94 -6.23 -18.65 -10.77
CA ARG A 94 -5.19 -19.59 -11.22
C ARG A 94 -4.70 -19.26 -12.61
N GLU A 95 -5.61 -18.84 -13.49
CA GLU A 95 -5.31 -18.55 -14.88
C GLU A 95 -6.24 -17.45 -15.40
N VAL A 96 -5.74 -16.64 -16.33
CA VAL A 96 -6.56 -15.76 -17.17
C VAL A 96 -6.88 -16.49 -18.47
N LEU A 97 -8.14 -16.57 -18.86
CA LEU A 97 -8.58 -17.31 -20.03
C LEU A 97 -8.53 -16.40 -21.27
N PHE A 98 -8.08 -16.94 -22.41
CA PHE A 98 -7.92 -16.20 -23.65
C PHE A 98 -8.59 -16.92 -24.83
N ASP A 99 -9.17 -16.12 -25.72
CA ASP A 99 -9.54 -16.51 -27.08
C ASP A 99 -8.67 -15.68 -28.05
N GLY A 100 -7.75 -16.35 -28.73
CA GLY A 100 -6.66 -15.67 -29.46
C GLY A 100 -5.83 -14.77 -28.54
N ASP A 101 -5.83 -13.47 -28.83
CA ASP A 101 -5.13 -12.42 -28.08
C ASP A 101 -6.02 -11.70 -27.04
N ARG A 102 -7.31 -12.03 -27.00
CA ARG A 102 -8.30 -11.37 -26.14
C ARG A 102 -8.52 -12.15 -24.85
N ALA A 103 -8.39 -11.49 -23.71
CA ALA A 103 -8.82 -12.05 -22.42
C ALA A 103 -10.35 -12.18 -22.39
N VAL A 104 -10.85 -13.37 -22.01
CA VAL A 104 -12.29 -13.71 -21.99
C VAL A 104 -12.79 -14.13 -20.61
N GLY A 105 -11.92 -14.20 -19.61
CA GLY A 105 -12.30 -14.58 -18.26
C GLY A 105 -11.12 -14.98 -17.38
N VAL A 106 -11.43 -15.60 -16.25
CA VAL A 106 -10.46 -16.15 -15.31
C VAL A 106 -10.91 -17.51 -14.82
N ARG A 107 -9.97 -18.43 -14.64
CA ARG A 107 -10.18 -19.65 -13.87
C ARG A 107 -9.83 -19.39 -12.41
N VAL A 108 -10.78 -19.62 -11.53
CA VAL A 108 -10.61 -19.47 -10.08
C VAL A 108 -10.60 -20.81 -9.37
N GLN A 109 -10.03 -20.82 -8.17
CA GLN A 109 -10.12 -21.93 -7.23
C GLN A 109 -10.62 -21.44 -5.88
N TYR A 110 -11.58 -22.16 -5.32
CA TYR A 110 -12.15 -21.94 -3.99
C TYR A 110 -11.35 -22.68 -2.90
N GLU A 111 -11.64 -22.39 -1.63
CA GLU A 111 -10.93 -22.98 -0.48
C GLU A 111 -11.11 -24.50 -0.37
N ASP A 112 -12.24 -25.03 -0.83
CA ASP A 112 -12.52 -26.48 -0.89
C ASP A 112 -11.77 -27.18 -2.04
N GLY A 113 -11.02 -26.43 -2.85
CA GLY A 113 -10.25 -26.93 -3.98
C GLY A 113 -11.01 -26.96 -5.30
N SER A 114 -12.33 -26.73 -5.30
CA SER A 114 -13.15 -26.67 -6.51
C SER A 114 -12.73 -25.50 -7.41
N GLN A 115 -12.96 -25.66 -8.72
CA GLN A 115 -12.58 -24.67 -9.72
C GLN A 115 -13.78 -24.25 -10.57
N GLU A 116 -13.75 -22.99 -11.01
CA GLU A 116 -14.79 -22.39 -11.85
C GLU A 116 -14.15 -21.41 -12.84
N ASP A 117 -14.72 -21.35 -14.04
CA ASP A 117 -14.36 -20.35 -15.05
C ASP A 117 -15.36 -19.20 -15.00
N ILE A 118 -14.88 -17.99 -14.69
CA ILE A 118 -15.66 -16.77 -14.64
C ILE A 118 -15.40 -15.97 -15.92
N ALA A 119 -16.43 -15.81 -16.75
CA ALA A 119 -16.34 -15.02 -17.98
C ALA A 119 -16.26 -13.52 -17.69
N ALA A 120 -15.40 -12.81 -18.42
CA ALA A 120 -15.24 -11.36 -18.30
C ALA A 120 -14.83 -10.75 -19.64
N LYS A 121 -15.30 -9.52 -19.91
CA LYS A 121 -14.93 -8.78 -21.13
C LYS A 121 -13.57 -8.10 -21.03
N VAL A 122 -13.11 -7.82 -19.81
CA VAL A 122 -11.87 -7.15 -19.46
C VAL A 122 -11.36 -7.78 -18.17
N VAL A 123 -10.06 -8.03 -18.11
CA VAL A 123 -9.38 -8.51 -16.89
C VAL A 123 -8.32 -7.49 -16.51
N VAL A 124 -8.35 -7.04 -15.27
CA VAL A 124 -7.34 -6.14 -14.68
C VAL A 124 -6.51 -6.93 -13.68
N ASP A 125 -5.21 -7.01 -13.92
CA ASP A 125 -4.29 -7.68 -12.99
C ASP A 125 -3.87 -6.73 -11.86
N ALA A 126 -4.51 -6.90 -10.70
CA ALA A 126 -4.18 -6.22 -9.45
C ALA A 126 -3.49 -7.16 -8.44
N SER A 127 -2.78 -8.20 -8.91
CA SER A 127 -2.19 -9.25 -8.06
C SER A 127 -0.92 -8.84 -7.29
N GLY A 128 -0.53 -7.57 -7.36
CA GLY A 128 0.67 -7.04 -6.72
C GLY A 128 1.94 -7.73 -7.23
N GLN A 129 2.83 -8.12 -6.32
CA GLN A 129 4.12 -8.75 -6.69
C GLN A 129 3.97 -10.11 -7.40
N SER A 130 2.80 -10.74 -7.35
CA SER A 130 2.56 -11.99 -8.09
C SER A 130 2.55 -11.78 -9.61
N ALA A 131 2.17 -10.58 -10.05
CA ALA A 131 2.19 -10.13 -11.45
C ALA A 131 1.75 -11.22 -12.45
N ILE A 132 0.55 -11.77 -12.27
CA ILE A 132 0.03 -12.94 -13.01
C ILE A 132 0.17 -12.75 -14.53
N LEU A 133 -0.34 -11.65 -15.07
CA LEU A 133 -0.25 -11.34 -16.51
C LEU A 133 1.17 -10.94 -16.91
N GLY A 134 1.88 -10.19 -16.05
CA GLY A 134 3.28 -9.81 -16.30
C GLY A 134 4.19 -11.02 -16.48
N ASN A 135 4.00 -12.07 -15.68
CA ASN A 135 4.71 -13.33 -15.79
C ASN A 135 4.29 -14.13 -17.04
N ARG A 136 2.98 -14.24 -17.30
CA ARG A 136 2.46 -14.95 -18.49
C ARG A 136 3.04 -14.40 -19.78
N PHE A 137 3.05 -13.08 -19.92
CA PHE A 137 3.52 -12.40 -21.13
C PHE A 137 5.01 -12.06 -21.09
N LYS A 138 5.74 -12.45 -20.04
CA LYS A 138 7.17 -12.18 -19.85
C LYS A 138 7.51 -10.68 -19.95
N LEU A 139 6.65 -9.85 -19.37
CA LEU A 139 6.78 -8.38 -19.37
C LEU A 139 7.64 -7.84 -18.23
N LEU A 140 8.02 -8.69 -17.27
CA LEU A 140 8.76 -8.27 -16.09
C LEU A 140 10.24 -8.06 -16.41
N GLU A 141 10.68 -6.80 -16.37
CA GLU A 141 12.09 -6.42 -16.43
C GLU A 141 12.59 -6.04 -15.04
N LYS A 142 13.63 -6.72 -14.56
CA LYS A 142 14.23 -6.41 -13.26
C LYS A 142 15.16 -5.22 -13.38
N ASP A 143 14.97 -4.24 -12.50
CA ASP A 143 15.93 -3.16 -12.31
C ASP A 143 17.25 -3.72 -11.76
N LYS A 144 18.36 -3.45 -12.47
CA LYS A 144 19.67 -4.00 -12.15
C LYS A 144 20.34 -3.28 -10.98
N GLU A 145 19.98 -2.02 -10.73
CA GLU A 145 20.55 -1.14 -9.71
C GLU A 145 19.77 -1.20 -8.40
N LEU A 146 18.46 -1.49 -8.46
CA LEU A 146 17.57 -1.58 -7.30
C LEU A 146 17.45 -3.00 -6.71
N LYS A 147 18.58 -3.69 -6.55
CA LYS A 147 18.66 -4.99 -5.86
C LYS A 147 18.74 -4.80 -4.34
N LYS A 148 17.60 -4.48 -3.73
CA LYS A 148 17.49 -4.23 -2.28
C LYS A 148 16.81 -5.40 -1.57
N GLY A 149 17.19 -5.62 -0.31
CA GLY A 149 16.51 -6.52 0.61
C GLY A 149 16.03 -5.71 1.83
N ALA A 150 14.91 -6.13 2.41
CA ALA A 150 14.36 -5.51 3.61
C ALA A 150 14.08 -6.58 4.66
N VAL A 151 14.29 -6.22 5.93
CA VAL A 151 13.90 -7.00 7.11
C VAL A 151 13.15 -6.02 8.02
N TRP A 152 11.98 -6.41 8.51
CA TRP A 152 11.10 -5.52 9.25
C TRP A 152 10.30 -6.30 10.29
N THR A 153 9.80 -5.59 11.30
CA THR A 153 8.92 -6.11 12.35
C THR A 153 8.18 -4.94 13.02
N TYR A 154 7.28 -5.27 13.95
CA TYR A 154 6.52 -4.30 14.74
C TYR A 154 7.07 -4.23 16.17
N TRP A 155 7.02 -3.02 16.74
CA TRP A 155 7.47 -2.76 18.10
C TRP A 155 6.33 -2.12 18.91
N LYS A 156 6.12 -2.61 20.14
CA LYS A 156 5.15 -2.04 21.07
C LYS A 156 5.87 -1.15 22.09
N GLY A 157 5.34 0.04 22.35
CA GLY A 157 5.93 1.00 23.29
C GLY A 157 7.19 1.69 22.77
N ALA A 158 7.37 1.72 21.45
CA ALA A 158 8.47 2.43 20.83
C ALA A 158 8.24 3.96 20.91
N TYR A 159 9.35 4.72 20.92
CA TYR A 159 9.34 6.17 21.14
C TYR A 159 8.59 6.92 20.02
N ARG A 160 7.83 7.96 20.38
CA ARG A 160 7.20 8.86 19.40
C ARG A 160 7.51 10.29 19.79
N ASP A 161 7.90 11.10 18.81
CA ASP A 161 8.10 12.52 19.02
C ASP A 161 6.79 13.19 19.44
N PRO A 162 6.85 14.24 20.27
CA PRO A 162 5.66 15.00 20.66
C PRO A 162 5.15 15.88 19.49
N GLY A 163 3.88 16.29 19.57
CA GLY A 163 3.31 17.26 18.62
C GLY A 163 3.19 16.71 17.20
N ARG A 164 3.46 17.57 16.20
CA ARG A 164 3.28 17.28 14.75
C ARG A 164 4.18 16.15 14.24
N ASP A 165 5.29 15.89 14.92
CA ASP A 165 6.27 14.89 14.48
C ASP A 165 5.92 13.47 14.93
N GLY A 166 4.96 13.31 15.84
CA GLY A 166 4.56 12.00 16.36
C GLY A 166 3.98 11.04 15.32
N GLY A 167 3.61 11.54 14.13
CA GLY A 167 3.17 10.75 12.98
C GLY A 167 4.12 10.74 11.79
N ALA A 168 5.30 11.35 11.93
CA ALA A 168 6.28 11.44 10.84
C ALA A 168 6.80 10.05 10.45
N THR A 169 7.12 9.89 9.16
CA THR A 169 7.99 8.79 8.73
C THR A 169 9.42 9.22 8.96
N LEU A 170 10.20 8.43 9.72
CA LEU A 170 11.63 8.66 9.85
C LEU A 170 12.39 7.72 8.92
N GLU A 171 13.29 8.27 8.11
CA GLU A 171 14.26 7.50 7.35
C GLU A 171 15.66 7.69 7.93
N VAL A 172 16.23 6.63 8.49
CA VAL A 172 17.50 6.68 9.20
C VAL A 172 18.59 5.99 8.40
N GLN A 173 19.59 6.76 7.96
CA GLN A 173 20.70 6.24 7.18
C GLN A 173 21.66 5.42 8.04
N THR A 174 22.10 4.27 7.52
CA THR A 174 23.12 3.46 8.19
C THR A 174 24.53 4.02 7.95
N GLY A 175 25.46 3.65 8.84
CA GLY A 175 26.87 3.98 8.70
C GLY A 175 27.42 3.57 7.32
N GLY A 176 28.20 4.46 6.70
CA GLY A 176 28.77 4.23 5.37
C GLY A 176 27.75 4.27 4.22
N LYS A 177 26.51 4.75 4.46
CA LYS A 177 25.46 4.93 3.43
C LYS A 177 25.12 3.64 2.67
N LYS A 178 25.26 2.49 3.32
CA LYS A 178 25.02 1.16 2.72
C LYS A 178 23.54 0.75 2.76
N GLY A 179 22.71 1.47 3.51
CA GLY A 179 21.28 1.25 3.63
C GLY A 179 20.62 2.31 4.52
N TRP A 180 19.38 2.04 4.87
CA TRP A 180 18.57 2.87 5.75
C TRP A 180 17.49 1.99 6.39
N PHE A 181 16.87 2.45 7.47
CA PHE A 181 15.66 1.84 8.01
C PHE A 181 14.56 2.89 8.16
N TRP A 182 13.31 2.46 8.02
CA TRP A 182 12.15 3.29 8.30
C TRP A 182 11.70 3.12 9.75
N TYR A 183 11.15 4.18 10.31
CA TYR A 183 10.35 4.15 11.53
C TYR A 183 8.98 4.76 11.20
N ILE A 184 7.94 3.92 11.27
CA ILE A 184 6.56 4.29 10.93
C ILE A 184 5.70 4.02 12.17
N PRO A 185 5.04 5.05 12.72
CA PRO A 185 4.23 4.92 13.94
C PRO A 185 2.77 4.49 13.71
#